data_AF-A0AAU0PIF6-F1
#
_entry.id   AF-A0AAU0PIF6-F1
#
_cell.length_a   1.000
_cell.length_b   1.000
_cell.length_c   1.000
_cell.angle_alpha   90.00
_cell.angle_beta   90.00
_cell.angle_gamma   90.00
#
_symmetry.space_group_name_H-M   'P 1'
#
loop_
_entity.id
_entity.type
_entity.pdbx_description
1 polymer ?
#
loop_
_entity_poly.entity_id
_entity_poly.type
_entity_poly.pdbx_seq_one_letter_code
_entity_poly.pdbx_strand_id
1 'polypeptide(L)'
;MNILIIENEVYLAQKVVSRLLDDGHNCDFVENVNLENLTKEYDIILLSTSISSSIVKGVIKKYGQNSIILLLVSYISDETVTNPIKDGAKDYIMKPFLMDELVRKIYHYKECRAIRRELKVLKDYFEFTMSDIDIKDVLVPFSFPLLIETNFQSYADKLVFEIAKKVDLPIKFISLSSANWQKQIANQFERTIIYLTDYHTLKRNVKDQLIKQILDKKCVICSLESDDEFTHKKVVFNSKNKSLDHSQIMSINDYIKTIVINHQNRYPDTELSKRLGISRKSLWEKRKKLEIDKKK
;
A
#
# COMPACT_ATOMS: atom_id res chain seq x y z
N MET A 1 -7.80 -7.12 24.99
CA MET A 1 -8.76 -6.46 24.08
C MET A 1 -9.96 -6.07 24.90
N ASN A 2 -10.65 -5.01 24.52
CA ASN A 2 -11.93 -4.65 25.14
C ASN A 2 -13.05 -5.30 24.34
N ILE A 3 -13.79 -6.22 24.95
CA ILE A 3 -14.87 -6.97 24.32
C ILE A 3 -16.18 -6.60 25.01
N LEU A 4 -17.17 -6.16 24.23
CA LEU A 4 -18.52 -5.94 24.73
C LEU A 4 -19.39 -7.14 24.38
N ILE A 5 -20.10 -7.68 25.35
CA ILE A 5 -21.01 -8.81 25.19
C ILE A 5 -22.41 -8.31 25.47
N ILE A 6 -23.23 -8.29 24.43
CA ILE A 6 -24.64 -7.94 24.47
C ILE A 6 -25.43 -9.22 24.28
N GLU A 7 -25.95 -9.77 25.36
CA GLU A 7 -26.62 -11.07 25.37
C GLU A 7 -27.68 -11.12 26.46
N ASN A 8 -28.90 -11.53 26.12
CA ASN A 8 -30.00 -11.62 27.08
C ASN A 8 -29.94 -12.92 27.90
N GLU A 9 -29.27 -13.96 27.39
CA GLU A 9 -29.01 -15.20 28.12
C GLU A 9 -27.82 -15.06 29.09
N VAL A 10 -28.12 -14.66 30.34
CA VAL A 10 -27.10 -14.39 31.39
C VAL A 10 -26.09 -15.54 31.57
N TYR A 11 -26.56 -16.79 31.58
CA TYR A 11 -25.67 -17.95 31.77
C TYR A 11 -24.70 -18.16 30.61
N LEU A 12 -25.16 -17.98 29.36
CA LEU A 12 -24.30 -18.04 28.19
C LEU A 12 -23.28 -16.89 28.24
N ALA A 13 -23.74 -15.68 28.55
CA ALA A 13 -22.87 -14.52 28.64
C ALA A 13 -21.78 -14.69 29.70
N GLN A 14 -22.12 -15.18 30.90
CA GLN A 14 -21.15 -15.46 31.97
C GLN A 14 -20.10 -16.49 31.55
N LYS A 15 -20.50 -17.55 30.84
CA LYS A 15 -19.55 -18.52 30.27
C LYS A 15 -18.60 -17.88 29.27
N VAL A 16 -19.12 -17.03 28.40
CA VAL A 16 -18.32 -16.31 27.40
C VAL A 16 -17.34 -15.35 28.08
N VAL A 17 -17.82 -14.58 29.07
CA VAL A 17 -16.99 -13.67 29.88
C VAL A 17 -15.86 -14.45 30.56
N SER A 18 -16.17 -15.52 31.28
CA SER A 18 -15.17 -16.33 32.00
C SER A 18 -14.06 -16.81 31.06
N ARG A 19 -14.44 -17.41 29.92
CA ARG A 19 -13.46 -17.95 28.96
C ARG A 19 -12.56 -16.86 28.37
N LEU A 20 -13.11 -15.68 28.08
CA LEU A 20 -12.36 -14.56 27.50
C LEU A 20 -11.50 -13.84 28.54
N LEU A 21 -11.92 -13.80 29.81
CA LEU A 21 -11.10 -13.34 30.93
C LEU A 21 -9.90 -14.26 31.15
N ASP A 22 -10.08 -15.58 31.04
CA ASP A 22 -9.00 -16.57 31.14
C ASP A 22 -7.93 -16.36 30.03
N ASP A 23 -8.35 -15.90 28.85
CA ASP A 23 -7.46 -15.50 27.75
C ASP A 23 -6.85 -14.08 27.93
N GLY A 24 -7.09 -13.43 29.06
CA GLY A 24 -6.55 -12.12 29.42
C GLY A 24 -7.22 -10.94 28.70
N HIS A 25 -8.48 -11.05 28.31
CA HIS A 25 -9.25 -9.95 27.71
C HIS A 25 -10.09 -9.20 28.75
N ASN A 26 -10.39 -7.93 28.49
CA ASN A 26 -11.32 -7.16 29.30
C ASN A 26 -12.72 -7.33 28.69
N CYS A 27 -13.67 -7.83 29.46
CA CYS A 27 -15.02 -8.09 29.00
C CYS A 27 -16.04 -7.28 29.80
N ASP A 28 -16.85 -6.48 29.09
CA ASP A 28 -18.02 -5.82 29.65
C ASP A 28 -19.27 -6.57 29.16
N PHE A 29 -20.19 -6.89 30.07
CA PHE A 29 -21.42 -7.60 29.78
C PHE A 29 -22.64 -6.69 30.00
N VAL A 30 -23.58 -6.70 29.04
CA VAL A 30 -24.83 -5.95 29.09
C VAL A 30 -25.99 -6.85 28.66
N GLU A 31 -26.97 -7.04 29.53
CA GLU A 31 -28.18 -7.81 29.24
C GLU A 31 -29.18 -7.00 28.41
N ASN A 32 -29.49 -5.78 28.86
CA ASN A 32 -30.39 -4.85 28.17
C ASN A 32 -29.62 -3.59 27.74
N VAL A 33 -29.52 -3.38 26.43
CA VAL A 33 -28.75 -2.27 25.88
C VAL A 33 -29.52 -0.96 26.00
N ASN A 34 -28.96 -0.02 26.77
CA ASN A 34 -29.22 1.39 26.57
C ASN A 34 -28.05 2.01 25.80
N LEU A 35 -28.30 2.46 24.57
CA LEU A 35 -27.27 3.00 23.67
C LEU A 35 -26.56 4.22 24.25
N GLU A 36 -27.20 4.98 25.13
CA GLU A 36 -26.66 6.17 25.78
C GLU A 36 -25.59 5.84 26.82
N ASN A 37 -25.70 4.68 27.48
CA ASN A 37 -24.75 4.25 28.52
C ASN A 37 -23.47 3.64 27.94
N LEU A 38 -23.46 3.35 26.65
CA LEU A 38 -22.31 2.75 25.95
C LEU A 38 -21.33 3.85 25.51
N THR A 39 -20.47 4.32 26.42
CA THR A 39 -19.49 5.39 26.13
C THR A 39 -18.10 4.88 25.79
N LYS A 40 -17.76 3.65 26.19
CA LYS A 40 -16.46 3.05 25.93
C LYS A 40 -16.31 2.58 24.48
N GLU A 41 -15.07 2.59 24.01
CA GLU A 41 -14.67 1.95 22.76
C GLU A 41 -14.31 0.48 23.00
N TYR A 42 -14.77 -0.38 22.09
CA TYR A 42 -14.51 -1.81 22.13
C TYR A 42 -13.86 -2.28 20.83
N ASP A 43 -12.96 -3.25 20.93
CA ASP A 43 -12.34 -3.88 19.78
C ASP A 43 -13.33 -4.81 19.07
N ILE A 44 -14.10 -5.54 19.88
CA ILE A 44 -15.03 -6.60 19.47
C ILE A 44 -16.34 -6.45 20.22
N ILE A 45 -17.45 -6.69 19.51
CA ILE A 45 -18.79 -6.71 20.06
C ILE A 45 -19.44 -8.04 19.70
N LEU A 46 -19.80 -8.82 20.71
CA LEU A 46 -20.65 -9.99 20.56
C LEU A 46 -22.09 -9.55 20.76
N LEU A 47 -22.90 -9.64 19.72
CA LEU A 47 -24.24 -9.06 19.69
C LEU A 47 -25.30 -10.14 19.45
N SER A 48 -26.09 -10.43 20.48
CA SER A 48 -27.23 -11.32 20.37
C SER A 48 -28.33 -10.73 19.50
N THR A 49 -28.84 -11.52 18.56
CA THR A 49 -29.97 -11.14 17.70
C THR A 49 -31.32 -11.50 18.31
N SER A 50 -31.32 -12.05 19.53
CA SER A 50 -32.53 -12.32 20.31
C SER A 50 -33.15 -11.05 20.92
N ILE A 51 -32.44 -9.92 20.84
CA ILE A 51 -32.88 -8.59 21.28
C ILE A 51 -33.59 -7.87 20.12
N SER A 52 -34.33 -6.80 20.41
CA SER A 52 -35.06 -6.04 19.39
C SER A 52 -34.17 -5.58 18.23
N SER A 53 -34.71 -5.72 17.01
CA SER A 53 -33.99 -5.41 15.77
C SER A 53 -33.56 -3.93 15.66
N SER A 54 -34.31 -3.02 16.28
CA SER A 54 -33.96 -1.60 16.36
C SER A 54 -32.68 -1.35 17.17
N ILE A 55 -32.50 -2.06 18.29
CA ILE A 55 -31.31 -1.98 19.13
C ILE A 55 -30.11 -2.55 18.37
N VAL A 56 -30.26 -3.73 17.75
CA VAL A 56 -29.19 -4.38 16.96
C VAL A 56 -28.67 -3.40 15.90
N LYS A 57 -29.56 -2.78 15.13
CA LYS A 57 -29.20 -1.74 14.14
C LYS A 57 -28.51 -0.53 14.77
N GLY A 58 -29.00 -0.06 15.92
CA GLY A 58 -28.39 1.05 16.65
C GLY A 58 -26.95 0.76 17.09
N VAL A 59 -26.70 -0.45 17.61
CA VAL A 59 -25.36 -0.90 18.01
C VAL A 59 -24.44 -1.01 16.79
N ILE A 60 -24.92 -1.60 15.69
CA ILE A 60 -24.14 -1.75 14.46
C ILE A 60 -23.77 -0.38 13.88
N LYS A 61 -24.71 0.56 13.85
CA LYS A 61 -24.44 1.91 13.36
C LYS A 61 -23.42 2.66 14.23
N LYS A 62 -23.48 2.48 15.55
CA LYS A 62 -22.58 3.15 16.50
C LYS A 62 -21.14 2.61 16.43
N TYR A 63 -20.98 1.30 16.29
CA TYR A 63 -19.68 0.64 16.44
C TYR A 63 -19.12 0.02 15.15
N GLY A 64 -19.91 -0.14 14.09
CA GLY A 64 -19.53 -0.92 12.90
C GLY A 64 -18.32 -0.38 12.13
N GLN A 65 -17.97 0.89 12.31
CA GLN A 65 -16.79 1.50 11.68
C GLN A 65 -15.49 1.17 12.44
N ASN A 66 -15.58 1.09 13.77
CA ASN A 66 -14.41 1.03 14.67
C ASN A 66 -14.33 -0.27 15.49
N SER A 67 -15.28 -1.19 15.37
CA SER A 67 -15.31 -2.45 16.11
C SER A 67 -15.63 -3.63 15.19
N ILE A 68 -15.20 -4.82 15.58
CA ILE A 68 -15.61 -6.07 14.92
C ILE A 68 -16.90 -6.54 15.58
N ILE A 69 -18.00 -6.55 14.84
CA ILE A 69 -19.29 -7.01 15.37
C ILE A 69 -19.53 -8.44 14.89
N LEU A 70 -19.67 -9.37 15.82
CA LEU A 70 -20.02 -10.77 15.59
C LEU A 70 -21.41 -11.01 16.19
N LEU A 71 -22.32 -11.55 15.37
CA LEU A 71 -23.69 -11.80 15.78
C LEU A 71 -23.83 -13.16 16.44
N LEU A 72 -24.51 -13.24 17.58
CA LEU A 72 -24.91 -14.51 18.20
C LEU A 72 -26.37 -14.76 17.81
N VAL A 73 -26.61 -15.73 16.93
CA VAL A 73 -27.94 -15.95 16.31
C VAL A 73 -28.54 -17.29 16.74
N SER A 74 -29.83 -17.31 17.05
CA SER A 74 -30.55 -18.57 17.36
C SER A 74 -31.10 -19.27 16.11
N TYR A 75 -31.36 -18.51 15.05
CA TYR A 75 -31.83 -19.01 13.76
C TYR A 75 -31.32 -18.08 12.65
N ILE A 76 -31.30 -18.59 11.42
CA ILE A 76 -30.85 -17.82 10.24
C ILE A 76 -32.09 -17.27 9.53
N SER A 77 -32.18 -15.95 9.43
CA SER A 77 -33.20 -15.25 8.66
C SER A 77 -32.65 -13.94 8.10
N ASP A 78 -33.42 -13.29 7.22
CA ASP A 78 -33.04 -11.98 6.72
C ASP A 78 -32.93 -10.92 7.82
N GLU A 79 -33.79 -10.99 8.83
CA GLU A 79 -33.78 -10.05 9.96
C GLU A 79 -32.61 -10.27 10.91
N THR A 80 -32.19 -11.52 11.13
CA THR A 80 -31.16 -11.89 12.12
C THR A 80 -29.76 -11.91 11.52
N VAL A 81 -29.59 -12.22 10.23
CA VAL A 81 -28.28 -12.39 9.60
C VAL A 81 -28.10 -11.43 8.42
N THR A 82 -28.94 -11.55 7.39
CA THR A 82 -28.72 -10.85 6.12
C THR A 82 -28.70 -9.32 6.28
N ASN A 83 -29.69 -8.77 6.99
CA ASN A 83 -29.80 -7.32 7.20
C ASN A 83 -28.69 -6.79 8.13
N PRO A 84 -28.43 -7.38 9.31
CA PRO A 84 -27.30 -6.97 10.15
C PRO A 84 -25.93 -7.00 9.47
N ILE A 85 -25.66 -8.00 8.61
CA ILE A 85 -24.41 -8.06 7.84
C ILE A 85 -24.32 -6.90 6.83
N LYS A 86 -25.41 -6.61 6.11
CA LYS A 86 -25.47 -5.45 5.21
C LYS A 86 -25.28 -4.14 5.95
N ASP A 87 -25.80 -4.04 7.16
CA ASP A 87 -25.70 -2.85 8.01
C ASP A 87 -24.29 -2.65 8.61
N GLY A 88 -23.42 -3.68 8.59
CA GLY A 88 -22.01 -3.56 8.94
C GLY A 88 -21.44 -4.66 9.84
N ALA A 89 -22.25 -5.62 10.30
CA ALA A 89 -21.75 -6.77 11.05
C ALA A 89 -20.80 -7.62 10.20
N LYS A 90 -19.77 -8.21 10.83
CA LYS A 90 -18.71 -8.93 10.11
C LYS A 90 -19.01 -10.39 9.86
N ASP A 91 -19.66 -11.04 10.82
CA ASP A 91 -20.01 -12.45 10.76
C ASP A 91 -21.06 -12.78 11.83
N TYR A 92 -21.52 -14.02 11.83
CA TYR A 92 -22.39 -14.58 12.84
C TYR A 92 -21.87 -15.95 13.36
N ILE A 93 -22.40 -16.36 14.50
CA ILE A 93 -22.25 -17.70 15.06
C ILE A 93 -23.62 -18.19 15.53
N MET A 94 -23.98 -19.41 15.14
CA MET A 94 -25.28 -19.99 15.43
C MET A 94 -25.28 -20.67 16.80
N LYS A 95 -26.29 -20.40 17.63
CA LYS A 95 -26.52 -21.08 18.91
C LYS A 95 -27.21 -22.43 18.68
N PRO A 96 -26.85 -23.49 19.44
CA PRO A 96 -25.73 -23.57 20.38
C PRO A 96 -24.37 -23.72 19.65
N PHE A 97 -23.32 -23.11 20.18
CA PHE A 97 -21.97 -23.18 19.62
C PHE A 97 -20.92 -23.62 20.66
N LEU A 98 -19.77 -24.07 20.18
CA LEU A 98 -18.62 -24.36 21.03
C LEU A 98 -17.85 -23.07 21.34
N MET A 99 -17.38 -22.95 22.58
CA MET A 99 -16.59 -21.77 23.00
C MET A 99 -15.34 -21.57 22.15
N ASP A 100 -14.66 -22.66 21.79
CA ASP A 100 -13.47 -22.60 20.95
C ASP A 100 -13.77 -22.10 19.53
N GLU A 101 -14.98 -22.34 19.01
CA GLU A 101 -15.40 -21.81 17.71
C GLU A 101 -15.57 -20.30 17.77
N LEU A 102 -16.24 -19.79 18.81
CA LEU A 102 -16.38 -18.36 19.07
C LEU A 102 -15.00 -17.69 19.18
N VAL A 103 -14.11 -18.27 19.98
CA VAL A 103 -12.75 -17.75 20.20
C VAL A 103 -11.95 -17.76 18.90
N ARG A 104 -12.00 -18.85 18.10
CA ARG A 104 -11.34 -18.89 16.79
C ARG A 104 -11.85 -17.82 15.83
N LYS A 105 -13.17 -17.59 15.77
CA LYS A 105 -13.75 -16.50 14.95
C LYS A 105 -13.27 -15.14 15.42
N ILE A 106 -13.28 -14.88 16.74
CA ILE A 106 -12.76 -13.65 17.34
C ILE A 106 -11.32 -13.38 16.88
N TYR A 107 -10.42 -14.35 17.03
CA TYR A 107 -9.02 -14.19 16.63
C TYR A 107 -8.84 -14.05 15.12
N HIS A 108 -9.57 -14.82 14.32
CA HIS A 108 -9.53 -14.71 12.86
C HIS A 108 -9.87 -13.29 12.37
N TYR A 109 -10.97 -12.71 12.85
CA TYR A 109 -11.37 -11.37 12.44
C TYR A 109 -10.45 -10.28 13.02
N LYS A 110 -9.89 -10.49 14.21
CA LYS A 110 -8.88 -9.61 14.79
C LYS A 110 -7.63 -9.55 13.90
N GLU A 111 -7.09 -10.70 13.51
CA GLU A 111 -5.93 -10.80 12.62
C GLU A 111 -6.22 -10.17 11.26
N CYS A 112 -7.38 -10.49 10.66
CA CYS A 112 -7.81 -9.88 9.40
C CYS A 112 -7.89 -8.35 9.51
N ARG A 113 -8.37 -7.82 10.63
CA ARG A 113 -8.44 -6.38 10.88
C ARG A 113 -7.05 -5.76 11.04
N ALA A 114 -6.15 -6.42 11.75
CA ALA A 114 -4.77 -5.97 11.93
C ALA A 114 -4.05 -5.88 10.58
N ILE A 115 -4.11 -6.94 9.78
CA ILE A 115 -3.51 -6.98 8.43
C ILE A 115 -4.11 -5.91 7.53
N ARG A 116 -5.45 -5.73 7.53
CA ARG A 116 -6.10 -4.68 6.72
C ARG A 116 -5.68 -3.26 7.14
N ARG A 117 -5.50 -3.02 8.44
CA ARG A 117 -5.00 -1.72 8.94
C ARG A 117 -3.57 -1.47 8.48
N GLU A 118 -2.69 -2.45 8.63
CA GLU A 118 -1.30 -2.35 8.18
C GLU A 118 -1.21 -2.10 6.67
N LEU A 119 -1.95 -2.87 5.88
CA LEU A 119 -2.04 -2.67 4.42
C LEU A 119 -2.58 -1.29 4.04
N LYS A 120 -3.55 -0.78 4.80
CA LYS A 120 -4.07 0.58 4.57
C LYS A 120 -2.98 1.62 4.83
N VAL A 121 -2.26 1.52 5.94
CA VAL A 121 -1.15 2.44 6.26
C VAL A 121 -0.07 2.39 5.18
N LEU A 122 0.32 1.20 4.72
CA LEU A 122 1.31 1.05 3.64
C LEU A 122 0.82 1.67 2.31
N LYS A 123 -0.47 1.50 1.97
CA LYS A 123 -1.08 2.13 0.79
C LYS A 123 -1.11 3.65 0.91
N ASP A 124 -1.57 4.16 2.04
CA ASP A 124 -1.65 5.60 2.33
C ASP A 124 -0.25 6.22 2.27
N TYR A 125 0.77 5.54 2.83
CA TYR A 125 2.17 5.95 2.73
C TYR A 125 2.67 5.94 1.28
N PHE A 126 2.40 4.88 0.52
CA PHE A 126 2.79 4.80 -0.89
C PHE A 126 2.15 5.93 -1.71
N GLU A 127 0.84 6.16 -1.58
CA GLU A 127 0.14 7.25 -2.25
C GLU A 127 0.69 8.62 -1.85
N PHE A 128 1.02 8.82 -0.57
CA PHE A 128 1.69 10.03 -0.10
C PHE A 128 3.08 10.21 -0.72
N THR A 129 3.92 9.17 -0.79
CA THR A 129 5.26 9.27 -1.40
C THR A 129 5.23 9.49 -2.92
N MET A 130 4.16 9.05 -3.58
CA MET A 130 4.01 9.11 -5.04
C MET A 130 3.09 10.25 -5.48
N SER A 131 2.68 11.15 -4.58
CA SER A 131 1.73 12.25 -4.87
C SER A 131 2.22 13.20 -5.95
N ASP A 132 3.54 13.36 -6.07
CA ASP A 132 4.18 14.30 -6.99
C ASP A 132 4.28 13.74 -8.42
N ILE A 133 3.89 12.47 -8.62
CA ILE A 133 3.97 11.76 -9.91
C ILE A 133 2.59 11.75 -10.58
N ASP A 134 2.40 12.63 -11.56
CA ASP A 134 1.17 12.65 -12.38
C ASP A 134 1.27 11.68 -13.57
N ILE A 135 0.25 10.82 -13.71
CA ILE A 135 0.19 9.73 -14.70
C ILE A 135 -0.88 9.99 -15.76
N LYS A 136 -1.69 11.05 -15.62
CA LYS A 136 -2.89 11.29 -16.45
C LYS A 136 -2.60 11.33 -17.95
N ASP A 137 -1.43 11.82 -18.34
CA ASP A 137 -1.03 11.96 -19.74
C ASP A 137 -0.39 10.69 -20.32
N VAL A 138 -0.20 9.63 -19.51
CA VAL A 138 0.49 8.41 -19.92
C VAL A 138 -0.51 7.38 -20.43
N LEU A 139 -0.49 7.14 -21.73
CA LEU A 139 -1.16 6.00 -22.35
C LEU A 139 -0.37 4.73 -22.08
N VAL A 140 -0.82 3.95 -21.09
CA VAL A 140 -0.19 2.68 -20.74
C VAL A 140 -0.80 1.54 -21.57
N PRO A 141 -0.04 0.86 -22.43
CA PRO A 141 -0.53 -0.29 -23.16
C PRO A 141 -0.55 -1.53 -22.24
N PHE A 142 -1.70 -2.21 -22.15
CA PHE A 142 -1.85 -3.46 -21.40
C PHE A 142 -1.36 -4.70 -22.16
N SER A 143 -0.39 -4.51 -23.07
CA SER A 143 0.23 -5.60 -23.81
C SER A 143 1.63 -5.85 -23.27
N PHE A 144 1.92 -7.11 -22.98
CA PHE A 144 3.21 -7.56 -22.47
C PHE A 144 3.99 -8.29 -23.57
N PRO A 145 5.33 -8.26 -23.53
CA PRO A 145 6.17 -7.51 -22.59
C PRO A 145 6.22 -6.00 -22.86
N LEU A 146 6.37 -5.21 -21.79
CA LEU A 146 6.37 -3.75 -21.82
C LEU A 146 7.70 -3.21 -21.29
N LEU A 147 8.34 -2.30 -22.03
CA LEU A 147 9.48 -1.52 -21.54
C LEU A 147 9.00 -0.13 -21.11
N ILE A 148 9.32 0.25 -19.88
CA ILE A 148 9.16 1.61 -19.35
C ILE A 148 10.54 2.25 -19.31
N GLU A 149 10.70 3.30 -20.11
CA GLU A 149 11.87 4.17 -20.09
C GLU A 149 11.55 5.37 -19.21
N THR A 150 12.39 5.59 -18.21
CA THR A 150 12.20 6.68 -17.26
C THR A 150 13.53 7.24 -16.81
N ASN A 151 13.59 8.52 -16.45
CA ASN A 151 14.74 9.10 -15.78
C ASN A 151 14.77 8.80 -14.27
N PHE A 152 13.67 8.32 -13.68
CA PHE A 152 13.56 8.00 -12.25
C PHE A 152 12.80 6.70 -12.04
N GLN A 153 13.38 5.74 -11.31
CA GLN A 153 12.73 4.45 -11.09
C GLN A 153 11.36 4.57 -10.40
N SER A 154 11.17 5.54 -9.50
CA SER A 154 9.90 5.79 -8.81
C SER A 154 8.72 6.05 -9.76
N TYR A 155 8.98 6.63 -10.94
CA TYR A 155 7.98 6.88 -11.97
C TYR A 155 7.55 5.57 -12.64
N ALA A 156 8.50 4.69 -12.97
CA ALA A 156 8.21 3.36 -13.47
C ALA A 156 7.48 2.50 -12.42
N ASP A 157 7.91 2.55 -11.16
CA ASP A 157 7.27 1.83 -10.05
C ASP A 157 5.79 2.22 -9.96
N LYS A 158 5.49 3.52 -9.92
CA LYS A 158 4.13 4.01 -9.85
C LYS A 158 3.26 3.57 -11.05
N LEU A 159 3.80 3.58 -12.27
CA LEU A 159 3.10 3.04 -13.44
C LEU A 159 2.81 1.54 -13.31
N VAL A 160 3.78 0.75 -12.86
CA VAL A 160 3.63 -0.70 -12.70
C VAL A 160 2.56 -1.03 -11.66
N PHE A 161 2.53 -0.30 -10.54
CA PHE A 161 1.48 -0.42 -9.53
C PHE A 161 0.08 -0.10 -10.09
N GLU A 162 -0.05 0.93 -10.95
CA GLU A 162 -1.34 1.23 -11.61
C GLU A 162 -1.74 0.15 -12.64
N ILE A 163 -0.78 -0.40 -13.39
CA ILE A 163 -1.03 -1.53 -14.31
C ILE A 163 -1.54 -2.73 -13.51
N ALA A 164 -0.84 -3.10 -12.45
CA ALA A 164 -1.18 -4.24 -11.60
C ALA A 164 -2.56 -4.10 -10.97
N LYS A 165 -2.91 -2.90 -10.51
CA LYS A 165 -4.24 -2.59 -9.97
C LYS A 165 -5.34 -2.72 -11.01
N LYS A 166 -5.10 -2.32 -12.26
CA LYS A 166 -6.08 -2.43 -13.36
C LYS A 166 -6.24 -3.85 -13.89
N VAL A 167 -5.15 -4.63 -13.91
CA VAL A 167 -5.13 -6.03 -14.38
C VAL A 167 -5.50 -7.02 -13.26
N ASP A 168 -5.57 -6.55 -12.01
CA ASP A 168 -5.83 -7.33 -10.80
C ASP A 168 -4.87 -8.53 -10.64
N LEU A 169 -3.57 -8.25 -10.80
CA LEU A 169 -2.51 -9.25 -10.63
C LEU A 169 -1.43 -8.74 -9.68
N PRO A 170 -0.86 -9.62 -8.83
CA PRO A 170 0.24 -9.26 -7.96
C PRO A 170 1.53 -9.00 -8.77
N ILE A 171 2.37 -8.11 -8.24
CA ILE A 171 3.68 -7.78 -8.82
C ILE A 171 4.76 -8.57 -8.10
N LYS A 172 5.72 -9.10 -8.87
CA LYS A 172 6.97 -9.64 -8.34
C LYS A 172 8.15 -8.81 -8.84
N PHE A 173 8.86 -8.21 -7.89
CA PHE A 173 10.05 -7.41 -8.13
C PHE A 173 11.27 -8.33 -8.32
N ILE A 174 12.00 -8.13 -9.41
CA ILE A 174 13.25 -8.83 -9.71
C ILE A 174 14.28 -7.80 -10.17
N SER A 175 15.36 -7.67 -9.42
CA SER A 175 16.51 -6.87 -9.86
C SER A 175 17.40 -7.71 -10.76
N LEU A 176 17.69 -7.19 -11.96
CA LEU A 176 18.58 -7.82 -12.93
C LEU A 176 20.06 -7.74 -12.51
N SER A 177 20.38 -6.93 -11.50
CA SER A 177 21.70 -6.93 -10.87
C SER A 177 21.94 -8.18 -9.99
N SER A 178 20.88 -8.89 -9.58
CA SER A 178 20.98 -10.04 -8.68
C SER A 178 21.45 -11.30 -9.41
N ALA A 179 22.39 -12.07 -8.84
CA ALA A 179 22.95 -13.25 -9.50
C ALA A 179 21.95 -14.38 -9.83
N ASN A 180 20.74 -14.35 -9.25
CA ASN A 180 19.73 -15.41 -9.36
C ASN A 180 18.49 -15.02 -10.19
N TRP A 181 18.51 -13.88 -10.90
CA TRP A 181 17.33 -13.38 -11.63
C TRP A 181 16.76 -14.41 -12.64
N GLN A 182 17.63 -15.17 -13.32
CA GLN A 182 17.22 -16.19 -14.31
C GLN A 182 16.38 -17.30 -13.69
N LYS A 183 16.79 -17.82 -12.53
CA LYS A 183 16.05 -18.86 -11.80
C LYS A 183 14.71 -18.32 -11.29
N GLN A 184 14.69 -17.07 -10.86
CA GLN A 184 13.46 -16.44 -10.39
C GLN A 184 12.44 -16.32 -11.53
N ILE A 185 12.85 -15.92 -12.73
CA ILE A 185 11.96 -15.84 -13.91
C ILE A 185 11.47 -17.23 -14.34
N ALA A 186 12.31 -18.26 -14.24
CA ALA A 186 11.94 -19.63 -14.62
C ALA A 186 10.91 -20.27 -13.68
N ASN A 187 11.03 -20.07 -12.36
CA ASN A 187 10.17 -20.69 -11.33
C ASN A 187 8.85 -19.94 -11.07
N GLN A 188 8.26 -19.26 -12.06
CA GLN A 188 7.14 -18.33 -11.81
C GLN A 188 5.78 -18.77 -12.36
N PHE A 189 4.76 -18.35 -11.60
CA PHE A 189 3.36 -18.65 -11.83
C PHE A 189 2.74 -17.73 -12.89
N GLU A 190 1.85 -18.28 -13.72
CA GLU A 190 1.19 -17.61 -14.85
C GLU A 190 0.32 -16.39 -14.46
N ARG A 191 -0.01 -16.23 -13.17
CA ARG A 191 -0.88 -15.16 -12.64
C ARG A 191 -0.10 -14.09 -11.87
N THR A 192 1.05 -13.68 -12.37
CA THR A 192 1.84 -12.60 -11.74
C THR A 192 2.39 -11.66 -12.81
N ILE A 193 2.54 -10.37 -12.46
CA ILE A 193 3.29 -9.40 -13.28
C ILE A 193 4.73 -9.40 -12.79
N ILE A 194 5.66 -9.67 -13.70
CA ILE A 194 7.09 -9.67 -13.41
C ILE A 194 7.61 -8.26 -13.67
N TYR A 195 8.11 -7.59 -12.64
CA TYR A 195 8.69 -6.28 -12.78
C TYR A 195 10.22 -6.36 -12.63
N LEU A 196 10.91 -6.03 -13.72
CA LEU A 196 12.35 -6.15 -13.86
C LEU A 196 13.01 -4.78 -13.74
N THR A 197 13.87 -4.61 -12.73
CA THR A 197 14.65 -3.38 -12.53
C THR A 197 16.09 -3.58 -12.99
N ASP A 198 16.83 -2.47 -13.13
CA ASP A 198 18.26 -2.48 -13.46
C ASP A 198 18.62 -3.01 -14.85
N TYR A 199 17.70 -2.87 -15.82
CA TYR A 199 17.92 -3.34 -17.19
C TYR A 199 19.15 -2.72 -17.87
N HIS A 200 19.49 -1.48 -17.51
CA HIS A 200 20.69 -0.76 -17.97
C HIS A 200 22.01 -1.46 -17.58
N THR A 201 22.01 -2.28 -16.52
CA THR A 201 23.22 -2.99 -16.07
C THR A 201 23.59 -4.20 -16.93
N LEU A 202 22.66 -4.70 -17.75
CA LEU A 202 22.87 -5.91 -18.55
C LEU A 202 23.67 -5.65 -19.82
N LYS A 203 24.60 -6.57 -20.12
CA LYS A 203 25.31 -6.62 -21.41
C LYS A 203 24.35 -7.03 -22.54
N ARG A 204 24.64 -6.56 -23.77
CA ARG A 204 23.83 -6.81 -24.97
C ARG A 204 23.42 -8.28 -25.18
N ASN A 205 24.38 -9.21 -25.12
CA ASN A 205 24.10 -10.65 -25.31
C ASN A 205 23.08 -11.22 -24.30
N VAL A 206 23.05 -10.66 -23.08
CA VAL A 206 22.15 -11.11 -22.01
C VAL A 206 20.76 -10.49 -22.17
N LYS A 207 20.69 -9.25 -22.67
CA LYS A 207 19.42 -8.60 -23.03
C LYS A 207 18.66 -9.42 -24.08
N ASP A 208 19.35 -9.91 -25.12
CA ASP A 208 18.74 -10.75 -26.16
C ASP A 208 18.20 -12.08 -25.61
N GLN A 209 18.92 -12.70 -24.67
CA GLN A 209 18.47 -13.92 -23.98
C GLN A 209 17.24 -13.65 -23.11
N LEU A 210 17.23 -12.52 -22.40
CA LEU A 210 16.14 -12.10 -21.54
C LEU A 210 14.86 -11.83 -22.35
N ILE A 211 14.96 -11.12 -23.47
CA ILE A 211 13.80 -10.86 -24.35
C ILE A 211 13.18 -12.18 -24.79
N LYS A 212 13.97 -13.17 -25.22
CA LYS A 212 13.48 -14.50 -25.61
C LYS A 212 12.75 -15.24 -24.48
N GLN A 213 13.20 -15.10 -23.23
CA GLN A 213 12.57 -15.77 -22.07
C GLN A 213 11.27 -15.10 -21.60
N ILE A 214 11.02 -13.87 -22.05
CA ILE A 214 9.94 -13.02 -21.56
C ILE A 214 8.76 -12.92 -22.54
N LEU A 215 8.93 -13.35 -23.80
CA LEU A 215 7.92 -13.24 -24.87
C LEU A 215 6.51 -13.73 -24.45
N ASP A 216 6.45 -14.86 -23.73
CA ASP A 216 5.17 -15.47 -23.33
C ASP A 216 4.72 -15.08 -21.91
N LYS A 217 5.40 -14.10 -21.28
CA LYS A 217 5.18 -13.72 -19.87
C LYS A 217 4.71 -12.29 -19.72
N LYS A 218 3.92 -12.04 -18.67
CA LYS A 218 3.45 -10.69 -18.29
C LYS A 218 4.58 -9.92 -17.60
N CYS A 219 5.54 -9.43 -18.38
CA CYS A 219 6.70 -8.70 -17.86
C CYS A 219 6.65 -7.21 -18.16
N VAL A 220 7.01 -6.41 -17.17
CA VAL A 220 7.30 -4.99 -17.30
C VAL A 220 8.78 -4.77 -16.95
N ILE A 221 9.49 -4.05 -17.79
CA ILE A 221 10.93 -3.78 -17.64
C ILE A 221 11.10 -2.29 -17.38
N CYS A 222 11.88 -1.92 -16.38
CA CYS A 222 12.31 -0.54 -16.13
C CYS A 222 13.72 -0.31 -16.67
N SER A 223 13.88 0.68 -17.55
CA SER A 223 15.18 1.17 -18.01
C SER A 223 15.35 2.65 -17.65
N LEU A 224 16.54 3.00 -17.15
CA LEU A 224 16.94 4.38 -16.88
C LEU A 224 17.56 5.08 -18.09
N GLU A 225 17.85 4.30 -19.13
CA GLU A 225 18.43 4.75 -20.39
C GLU A 225 17.48 4.40 -21.53
N SER A 226 17.48 5.22 -22.58
CA SER A 226 16.78 4.92 -23.83
C SER A 226 17.42 3.69 -24.48
N ASP A 227 16.63 2.66 -24.78
CA ASP A 227 17.13 1.46 -25.45
C ASP A 227 16.39 1.25 -26.77
N ASP A 228 16.98 1.74 -27.87
CA ASP A 228 16.41 1.65 -29.21
C ASP A 228 16.30 0.20 -29.71
N GLU A 229 17.02 -0.76 -29.13
CA GLU A 229 17.09 -2.15 -29.58
C GLU A 229 15.94 -3.02 -29.08
N PHE A 230 15.13 -2.52 -28.15
CA PHE A 230 13.98 -3.25 -27.64
C PHE A 230 12.83 -3.28 -28.66
N THR A 231 12.43 -4.50 -29.06
CA THR A 231 11.52 -4.76 -30.18
C THR A 231 10.03 -4.70 -29.83
N HIS A 232 9.67 -4.62 -28.55
CA HIS A 232 8.27 -4.59 -28.09
C HIS A 232 7.82 -3.19 -27.69
N LYS A 233 6.58 -3.05 -27.19
CA LYS A 233 6.02 -1.74 -26.86
C LYS A 233 6.83 -1.03 -25.77
N LYS A 234 7.03 0.27 -25.99
CA LYS A 234 7.77 1.18 -25.12
C LYS A 234 6.85 2.26 -24.60
N VAL A 235 7.03 2.63 -23.34
CA VAL A 235 6.41 3.80 -22.71
C VAL A 235 7.53 4.66 -22.16
N VAL A 236 7.61 5.90 -22.61
CA VAL A 236 8.53 6.89 -22.06
C VAL A 236 7.78 7.70 -21.00
N PHE A 237 8.23 7.63 -19.75
CA PHE A 237 7.63 8.36 -18.65
C PHE A 237 8.70 9.03 -17.78
N ASN A 238 8.97 10.30 -18.08
CA ASN A 238 10.01 11.07 -17.42
C ASN A 238 9.42 12.13 -16.49
N SER A 239 10.07 12.32 -15.34
CA SER A 239 9.83 13.50 -14.51
C SER A 239 10.25 14.76 -15.25
N LYS A 240 9.37 15.76 -15.25
CA LYS A 240 9.68 17.13 -15.72
C LYS A 240 10.55 17.88 -14.71
N ASN A 241 10.59 17.44 -13.45
CA ASN A 241 11.38 18.04 -12.38
C ASN A 241 12.72 17.31 -12.26
N LYS A 242 13.82 17.99 -12.61
CA LYS A 242 15.19 17.56 -12.28
C LYS A 242 15.45 17.73 -10.78
N SER A 243 14.73 17.00 -9.93
CA SER A 243 15.13 16.82 -8.53
C SER A 243 16.37 15.92 -8.49
N LEU A 244 17.36 16.30 -7.69
CA LEU A 244 18.66 15.62 -7.59
C LEU A 244 18.46 14.17 -7.18
N ASP A 245 18.58 13.24 -8.11
CA ASP A 245 18.65 11.83 -7.76
C ASP A 245 20.05 11.52 -7.21
N HIS A 246 20.11 10.87 -6.05
CA HIS A 246 21.35 10.34 -5.48
C HIS A 246 21.93 9.16 -6.31
N SER A 247 21.20 8.69 -7.33
CA SER A 247 21.49 7.51 -8.14
C SER A 247 22.34 7.81 -9.38
N GLN A 248 22.29 9.05 -9.91
CA GLN A 248 23.13 9.46 -11.04
C GLN A 248 24.38 10.16 -10.52
N ILE A 249 25.55 9.60 -10.84
CA ILE A 249 26.83 10.29 -10.63
C ILE A 249 26.85 11.50 -11.59
N MET A 250 26.45 12.66 -11.07
CA MET A 250 26.50 13.90 -11.81
C MET A 250 27.96 14.37 -11.92
N SER A 251 28.30 15.01 -13.04
CA SER A 251 29.55 15.78 -13.07
C SER A 251 29.49 16.87 -12.00
N ILE A 252 30.65 17.23 -11.44
CA ILE A 252 30.74 18.31 -10.44
C ILE A 252 30.07 19.59 -10.95
N ASN A 253 30.13 19.86 -12.26
CA ASN A 253 29.52 21.05 -12.86
C ASN A 253 27.99 20.95 -12.93
N ASP A 254 27.43 19.78 -13.26
CA ASP A 254 25.99 19.58 -13.32
C ASP A 254 25.35 19.55 -11.94
N TYR A 255 26.06 19.01 -10.94
CA TYR A 255 25.64 19.07 -9.54
C TYR A 255 25.55 20.52 -9.05
N ILE A 256 26.60 21.32 -9.31
CA ILE A 256 26.62 22.74 -8.96
C ILE A 256 25.51 23.49 -9.70
N LYS A 257 25.30 23.23 -11.00
CA LYS A 257 24.21 23.85 -11.78
C LYS A 257 22.85 23.59 -11.15
N THR A 258 22.56 22.33 -10.82
CA THR A 258 21.27 21.92 -10.27
C THR A 258 21.03 22.50 -8.87
N ILE A 259 22.03 22.48 -7.99
CA ILE A 259 21.91 23.11 -6.66
C ILE A 259 21.69 24.61 -6.76
N VAL A 260 22.45 25.29 -7.64
CA VAL A 260 22.32 26.73 -7.80
C VAL A 260 20.92 27.09 -8.31
N ILE A 261 20.39 26.38 -9.32
CA ILE A 261 19.05 26.65 -9.86
C ILE A 261 17.96 26.38 -8.81
N ASN A 262 18.07 25.29 -8.06
CA ASN A 262 17.03 24.90 -7.09
C ASN A 262 17.03 25.77 -5.82
N HIS A 263 18.18 26.33 -5.45
CA HIS A 263 18.35 27.00 -4.16
C HIS A 263 18.70 28.50 -4.25
N GLN A 264 18.88 29.07 -5.45
CA GLN A 264 19.18 30.51 -5.63
C GLN A 264 18.10 31.46 -5.08
N ASN A 265 16.84 31.01 -5.01
CA ASN A 265 15.74 31.83 -4.48
C ASN A 265 15.63 31.76 -2.95
N ARG A 266 16.27 30.75 -2.33
CA ARG A 266 16.10 30.45 -0.91
C ARG A 266 17.34 30.80 -0.08
N TYR A 267 18.52 30.81 -0.70
CA TYR A 267 19.78 31.04 0.00
C TYR A 267 20.64 32.09 -0.73
N PRO A 268 21.29 33.01 0.01
CA PRO A 268 22.24 33.93 -0.58
C PRO A 268 23.50 33.20 -1.06
N ASP A 269 24.19 33.77 -2.05
CA ASP A 269 25.41 33.20 -2.66
C ASP A 269 26.52 32.92 -1.64
N THR A 270 26.50 33.65 -0.54
CA THR A 270 27.41 33.49 0.60
C THR A 270 27.20 32.17 1.34
N GLU A 271 25.97 31.66 1.42
CA GLU A 271 25.63 30.38 2.02
C GLU A 271 25.71 29.23 1.03
N LEU A 272 25.31 29.46 -0.23
CA LEU A 272 25.44 28.45 -1.29
C LEU A 272 26.91 28.07 -1.52
N SER A 273 27.82 29.04 -1.57
CA SER A 273 29.26 28.77 -1.72
C SER A 273 29.84 27.96 -0.56
N LYS A 274 29.46 28.29 0.68
CA LYS A 274 29.84 27.53 1.88
C LYS A 274 29.34 26.08 1.83
N ARG A 275 28.07 25.87 1.47
CA ARG A 275 27.47 24.52 1.39
C ARG A 275 28.03 23.68 0.25
N LEU A 276 28.43 24.31 -0.85
CA LEU A 276 29.10 23.66 -1.97
C LEU A 276 30.61 23.43 -1.74
N GLY A 277 31.17 23.92 -0.63
CA GLY A 277 32.60 23.77 -0.33
C GLY A 277 33.53 24.56 -1.27
N ILE A 278 33.02 25.60 -1.93
CA ILE A 278 33.79 26.43 -2.89
C ILE A 278 33.82 27.90 -2.47
N SER A 279 34.79 28.67 -3.00
CA SER A 279 34.85 30.11 -2.74
C SER A 279 33.71 30.86 -3.43
N ARG A 280 33.28 32.01 -2.88
CA ARG A 280 32.28 32.89 -3.50
C ARG A 280 32.68 33.31 -4.92
N LYS A 281 33.97 33.58 -5.14
CA LYS A 281 34.53 33.93 -6.45
C LYS A 281 34.39 32.78 -7.45
N SER A 282 34.66 31.55 -7.02
CA SER A 282 34.51 30.36 -7.86
C SER A 282 33.05 30.06 -8.21
N LEU A 283 32.12 30.25 -7.26
CA LEU A 283 30.68 30.12 -7.53
C LEU A 283 30.21 31.15 -8.57
N TRP A 284 30.68 32.39 -8.47
CA TRP A 284 30.36 33.45 -9.43
C TRP A 284 30.91 33.15 -10.84
N GLU A 285 32.17 32.71 -10.94
CA GLU A 285 32.77 32.29 -12.22
C GLU A 285 32.01 31.11 -12.85
N LYS A 286 31.60 30.12 -12.04
CA LYS A 286 30.79 28.99 -12.52
C LYS A 286 29.40 29.41 -12.97
N ARG A 287 28.73 30.33 -12.27
CA ARG A 287 27.44 30.90 -12.72
C ARG A 287 27.58 31.60 -14.07
N LYS A 288 28.60 32.45 -14.22
CA LYS A 288 28.88 33.16 -15.46
C LYS A 288 29.17 32.21 -16.63
N LYS A 289 29.88 31.11 -16.35
CA LYS A 289 30.19 30.07 -17.34
C LYS A 289 28.99 29.17 -17.70
N LEU A 290 28.01 29.05 -16.82
CA LEU A 290 26.83 28.19 -16.98
C LEU A 290 25.57 28.94 -17.44
N GLU A 291 25.68 30.25 -17.72
CA GLU A 291 24.59 31.15 -18.15
C GLU A 291 23.36 31.10 -17.24
N ILE A 292 23.58 30.94 -15.93
CA ILE A 292 22.49 30.90 -14.95
C ILE A 292 22.22 32.33 -14.48
N ASP A 293 21.29 33.00 -15.16
CA ASP A 293 20.87 34.34 -14.77
C ASP A 293 20.00 34.32 -13.51
N LYS A 294 20.32 35.24 -12.60
CA LYS A 294 19.50 35.50 -11.41
C LYS A 294 18.23 36.21 -11.87
N LYS A 295 17.09 35.52 -11.87
CA LYS A 295 15.80 36.22 -11.95
C LYS A 295 15.70 37.12 -10.72
N LYS A 296 15.66 38.43 -10.96
CA LYS A 296 15.38 39.43 -9.93
C LYS A 296 14.00 39.21 -9.32
#